data_AF-X7ZK06-F1
#
_entry.id   AF-X7ZK06-F1
#
_cell.length_a   1.000
_cell.length_b   1.000
_cell.length_c   1.000
_cell.angle_alpha   90.00
_cell.angle_beta   90.00
_cell.angle_gamma   90.00
#
_symmetry.space_group_name_H-M   'P 1'
#
loop_
_entity.id
_entity.type
_entity.pdbx_description
1 polymer ?
#
loop_
_entity_poly.entity_id
_entity_poly.type
_entity_poly.pdbx_seq_one_letter_code
_entity_poly.pdbx_strand_id
1 'polypeptide(L)'
;MGSTGRIRLRLAAVFAAALLGQLGLPPPHASADCVLTAEDQHYIALLAQRQIGAALGNTDCDVAAQGRQIANDVRVADNPPLRASTIADDVYYRTNLTAEQAAFQVAAAIYVYAPDMVWVVEDTAL
;
A
#
# COMPACT_ATOMS: atom_id res chain seq x y z
N MET A 1 -8.08 -23.71 63.83
CA MET A 1 -8.37 -22.37 63.28
C MET A 1 -7.13 -21.94 62.49
N GLY A 2 -7.04 -22.04 61.16
CA GLY A 2 -7.94 -21.55 60.11
C GLY A 2 -7.33 -20.26 59.52
N SER A 3 -6.30 -20.37 58.67
CA SER A 3 -6.31 -20.10 57.21
C SER A 3 -6.46 -18.64 56.78
N THR A 4 -5.41 -18.07 56.15
CA THR A 4 -5.47 -17.18 54.96
C THR A 4 -4.02 -16.84 54.54
N GLY A 5 -3.51 -17.08 53.33
CA GLY A 5 -4.14 -17.32 52.03
C GLY A 5 -3.46 -16.43 51.00
N ARG A 6 -2.20 -16.74 50.63
CA ARG A 6 -1.54 -16.16 49.44
C ARG A 6 -1.89 -17.01 48.23
N ILE A 7 -2.81 -16.58 47.37
CA ILE A 7 -2.99 -17.22 46.06
C ILE A 7 -3.22 -16.15 45.00
N ARG A 8 -2.32 -16.18 44.02
CA ARG A 8 -2.26 -15.31 42.85
C ARG A 8 -3.49 -15.56 41.97
N LEU A 9 -4.21 -14.48 41.63
CA LEU A 9 -5.32 -14.52 40.69
C LEU A 9 -4.76 -14.80 39.28
N ARG A 10 -4.84 -16.07 38.85
CA ARG A 10 -4.66 -16.43 37.44
C ARG A 10 -5.99 -16.17 36.75
N LEU A 11 -6.05 -15.15 35.89
CA LEU A 11 -7.15 -14.98 34.94
C LEU A 11 -7.12 -16.18 33.99
N ALA A 12 -8.03 -17.11 34.21
CA ALA A 12 -8.26 -18.25 33.34
C ALA A 12 -8.98 -17.75 32.08
N ALA A 13 -8.33 -17.96 30.93
CA ALA A 13 -8.94 -17.83 29.62
C ALA A 13 -10.09 -18.85 29.48
N VAL A 14 -11.31 -18.36 29.31
CA VAL A 14 -12.44 -19.16 28.83
C VAL A 14 -13.25 -18.32 27.85
N PHE A 15 -12.97 -18.46 26.56
CA PHE A 15 -13.98 -18.32 25.53
C PHE A 15 -13.94 -19.61 24.71
N ALA A 16 -14.65 -20.60 25.22
CA ALA A 16 -14.92 -21.84 24.53
C ALA A 16 -16.16 -21.67 23.65
N ALA A 17 -16.07 -22.28 22.46
CA ALA A 17 -17.18 -22.80 21.67
C ALA A 17 -18.09 -21.81 20.92
N ALA A 18 -17.74 -21.56 19.66
CA ALA A 18 -18.72 -21.53 18.56
C ALA A 18 -18.07 -22.12 17.29
N LEU A 19 -17.51 -23.33 17.41
CA LEU A 19 -17.17 -24.19 16.28
C LEU A 19 -18.31 -25.20 16.15
N LEU A 20 -19.34 -24.87 15.37
CA LEU A 20 -20.27 -25.81 14.73
C LEU A 20 -21.23 -25.02 13.84
N GLY A 21 -21.05 -25.11 12.53
CA GLY A 21 -22.12 -24.86 11.55
C GLY A 21 -22.26 -23.42 11.07
N GLN A 22 -21.35 -22.97 10.23
CA GLN A 22 -21.70 -22.03 9.17
C GLN A 22 -20.91 -22.39 7.92
N LEU A 23 -21.69 -22.79 6.92
CA LEU A 23 -21.37 -22.97 5.51
C LEU A 23 -20.06 -22.29 5.09
N GLY A 24 -19.26 -23.01 4.29
CA GLY A 24 -18.16 -22.44 3.51
C GLY A 24 -18.67 -21.47 2.46
N LEU A 25 -19.26 -20.36 2.91
CA LEU A 25 -19.32 -19.15 2.15
C LEU A 25 -17.87 -18.71 1.98
N PRO A 26 -17.39 -18.49 0.74
CA PRO A 26 -16.13 -17.77 0.58
C PRO A 26 -16.24 -16.48 1.43
N PRO A 27 -15.13 -16.01 2.05
CA PRO A 27 -15.15 -14.67 2.62
C PRO A 27 -15.78 -13.77 1.55
N PRO A 28 -16.73 -12.88 1.89
CA PRO A 28 -17.24 -11.94 0.91
C PRO A 28 -15.99 -11.31 0.32
N HIS A 29 -15.72 -11.61 -0.95
CA HIS A 29 -14.80 -10.83 -1.72
C HIS A 29 -15.45 -9.47 -1.63
N ALA A 30 -14.93 -8.60 -0.77
CA ALA A 30 -15.22 -7.20 -0.85
C ALA A 30 -14.55 -6.76 -2.15
N SER A 31 -15.12 -7.17 -3.27
CA SER A 31 -15.09 -6.41 -4.50
C SER A 31 -15.82 -5.13 -4.15
N ALA A 32 -15.13 -4.22 -3.46
CA ALA A 32 -15.35 -2.82 -3.73
C ALA A 32 -15.22 -2.73 -5.24
N ASP A 33 -16.32 -2.39 -5.92
CA ASP A 33 -16.30 -2.20 -7.36
C ASP A 33 -15.09 -1.30 -7.66
N CYS A 34 -14.16 -1.84 -8.44
CA CYS A 34 -12.95 -1.15 -8.85
C CYS A 34 -13.39 0.00 -9.76
N VAL A 35 -13.63 1.17 -9.16
CA VAL A 35 -13.99 2.40 -9.86
C VAL A 35 -12.80 3.34 -9.82
N LEU A 36 -12.08 3.41 -10.93
CA LEU A 36 -10.97 4.35 -11.12
C LEU A 36 -11.52 5.77 -11.19
N THR A 37 -10.98 6.66 -10.35
CA THR A 37 -11.23 8.10 -10.44
C THR A 37 -10.56 8.71 -11.67
N ALA A 38 -10.83 9.98 -11.97
CA ALA A 38 -10.15 10.69 -13.07
C ALA A 38 -8.64 10.81 -12.84
N GLU A 39 -8.21 11.02 -11.59
CA GLU A 39 -6.79 11.03 -11.21
C GLU A 39 -6.17 9.64 -11.40
N ASP A 40 -6.89 8.58 -11.01
CA ASP A 40 -6.41 7.21 -11.21
C ASP A 40 -6.18 6.90 -12.69
N GLN A 41 -7.15 7.26 -13.54
CA GLN A 41 -7.03 7.10 -14.98
C GLN A 41 -5.85 7.90 -15.55
N HIS A 42 -5.62 9.11 -15.05
CA HIS A 42 -4.48 9.92 -15.46
C HIS A 42 -3.15 9.26 -15.05
N TYR A 43 -3.03 8.77 -13.82
CA TYR A 43 -1.85 8.07 -13.35
C TYR A 43 -1.55 6.82 -14.21
N ILE A 44 -2.55 5.98 -14.45
CA ILE A 44 -2.40 4.78 -15.30
C ILE A 44 -2.00 5.17 -16.73
N ALA A 45 -2.58 6.23 -17.29
CA ALA A 45 -2.22 6.72 -18.61
C ALA A 45 -0.77 7.23 -18.70
N LEU A 46 -0.25 7.87 -17.65
CA LEU A 46 1.16 8.27 -17.58
C LEU A 46 2.09 7.05 -17.53
N LEU A 47 1.77 6.07 -16.70
CA LEU A 47 2.55 4.83 -16.59
C LEU A 47 2.62 4.08 -17.93
N ALA A 48 1.51 4.01 -18.65
CA ALA A 48 1.44 3.35 -19.96
C ALA A 48 2.39 3.97 -21.00
N GLN A 49 2.66 5.27 -20.95
CA GLN A 49 3.62 5.94 -21.86
C GLN A 49 5.05 5.42 -21.70
N ARG A 50 5.39 4.88 -20.52
CA ARG A 50 6.68 4.26 -20.22
C ARG A 50 6.63 2.74 -20.19
N GLN A 51 5.58 2.15 -20.76
CA GLN A 51 5.35 0.69 -20.79
C GLN A 51 5.27 0.08 -19.38
N ILE A 52 4.81 0.86 -18.40
CA ILE A 52 4.54 0.40 -17.04
C ILE A 52 3.04 0.08 -16.96
N GLY A 53 2.71 -1.14 -16.59
CA GLY A 53 1.33 -1.61 -16.43
C GLY A 53 1.19 -2.52 -15.23
N ALA A 54 -0.03 -3.00 -14.98
CA ALA A 54 -0.29 -3.93 -13.91
C ALA A 54 0.53 -5.23 -14.09
N ALA A 55 1.23 -5.64 -13.03
CA ALA A 55 1.88 -6.94 -12.98
C ALA A 55 0.85 -8.08 -13.09
N LEU A 56 1.29 -9.28 -13.49
CA LEU A 56 0.40 -10.44 -13.55
C LEU A 56 -0.29 -10.67 -12.21
N GLY A 57 -1.63 -10.73 -12.24
CA GLY A 57 -2.45 -10.90 -11.03
C GLY A 57 -2.85 -9.58 -10.35
N ASN A 58 -2.36 -8.43 -10.80
CA ASN A 58 -2.80 -7.12 -10.37
C ASN A 58 -3.75 -6.49 -11.41
N THR A 59 -4.59 -5.59 -10.95
CA THR A 59 -5.49 -4.77 -11.76
C THR A 59 -5.02 -3.31 -11.78
N ASP A 60 -5.58 -2.51 -12.68
CA ASP A 60 -5.32 -1.06 -12.70
C ASP A 60 -5.75 -0.38 -11.39
N CYS A 61 -6.73 -0.94 -10.66
CA CYS A 61 -7.07 -0.45 -9.32
C CYS A 61 -5.99 -0.71 -8.29
N ASP A 62 -5.31 -1.85 -8.37
CA ASP A 62 -4.19 -2.16 -7.48
C ASP A 62 -3.02 -1.20 -7.77
N VAL A 63 -2.76 -0.93 -9.04
CA VAL A 63 -1.74 0.03 -9.47
C VAL A 63 -2.10 1.45 -8.99
N ALA A 64 -3.34 1.88 -9.18
CA ALA A 64 -3.79 3.19 -8.69
C ALA A 64 -3.72 3.30 -7.15
N ALA A 65 -4.12 2.24 -6.44
CA ALA A 65 -3.99 2.18 -4.98
C ALA A 65 -2.54 2.29 -4.53
N GLN A 66 -1.62 1.60 -5.20
CA GLN A 66 -0.19 1.72 -4.94
C GLN A 66 0.31 3.15 -5.21
N GLY A 67 -0.10 3.78 -6.32
CA GLY A 67 0.26 5.17 -6.62
C GLY A 67 -0.17 6.15 -5.53
N ARG A 68 -1.41 6.02 -5.04
CA ARG A 68 -1.90 6.83 -3.91
C ARG A 68 -1.10 6.60 -2.64
N GLN A 69 -0.75 5.34 -2.35
CA GLN A 69 0.07 5.00 -1.19
C GLN A 69 1.46 5.61 -1.27
N ILE A 70 2.13 5.51 -2.44
CA ILE A 70 3.45 6.12 -2.67
C ILE A 70 3.40 7.62 -2.40
N ALA A 71 2.43 8.33 -2.99
CA ALA A 71 2.30 9.77 -2.82
C ALA A 71 2.03 10.16 -1.35
N ASN A 72 1.22 9.37 -0.65
CA ASN A 72 0.98 9.56 0.78
C ASN A 72 2.25 9.33 1.61
N ASP A 73 2.98 8.24 1.35
CA ASP A 73 4.22 7.90 2.07
C ASP A 73 5.28 9.00 1.91
N VAL A 74 5.39 9.59 0.72
CA VAL A 74 6.27 10.74 0.46
C VAL A 74 5.80 11.96 1.25
N ARG A 75 4.51 12.29 1.21
CA ARG A 75 3.95 13.48 1.87
C ARG A 75 4.14 13.47 3.40
N VAL A 76 4.04 12.29 4.02
CA VAL A 76 4.11 12.17 5.49
C VAL A 76 5.51 11.85 6.01
N ALA A 77 6.52 11.74 5.14
CA ALA A 77 7.87 11.42 5.55
C ALA A 77 8.61 12.63 6.15
N ASP A 78 9.45 12.39 7.17
CA ASP A 78 10.35 13.41 7.74
C ASP A 78 11.37 13.93 6.70
N ASN A 79 11.74 13.08 5.73
CA ASN A 79 12.61 13.42 4.60
C ASN A 79 11.97 12.90 3.30
N PRO A 80 11.12 13.70 2.64
CA PRO A 80 10.42 13.28 1.42
C PRO A 80 11.33 12.89 0.24
N PRO A 81 12.44 13.62 -0.08
CA PRO A 81 13.39 13.19 -1.12
C PRO A 81 13.97 11.80 -0.88
N LEU A 82 14.50 11.56 0.33
CA LEU A 82 15.05 10.24 0.68
C LEU A 82 13.97 9.15 0.63
N ARG A 83 12.73 9.45 1.04
CA ARG A 83 11.63 8.51 0.96
C ARG A 83 11.30 8.17 -0.50
N ALA A 84 11.22 9.17 -1.38
CA ALA A 84 10.93 8.96 -2.80
C ALA A 84 11.99 8.08 -3.47
N SER A 85 13.29 8.36 -3.25
CA SER A 85 14.37 7.53 -3.80
C SER A 85 14.36 6.10 -3.23
N THR A 86 14.10 5.94 -1.93
CA THR A 86 13.98 4.61 -1.30
C THR A 86 12.83 3.79 -1.88
N ILE A 87 11.68 4.43 -2.13
CA ILE A 87 10.54 3.75 -2.78
C ILE A 87 10.90 3.36 -4.22
N ALA A 88 11.58 4.23 -4.97
CA ALA A 88 12.01 3.91 -6.33
C ALA A 88 12.96 2.71 -6.37
N ASP A 89 13.92 2.65 -5.44
CA ASP A 89 14.79 1.48 -5.26
C ASP A 89 14.00 0.22 -4.91
N ASP A 90 13.05 0.30 -3.97
CA ASP A 90 12.19 -0.82 -3.60
C ASP A 90 11.36 -1.33 -4.80
N VAL A 91 10.82 -0.42 -5.62
CA VAL A 91 10.09 -0.79 -6.85
C VAL A 91 11.03 -1.47 -7.84
N TYR A 92 12.23 -0.93 -8.04
CA TYR A 92 13.24 -1.53 -8.92
C TYR A 92 13.62 -2.94 -8.48
N TYR A 93 13.88 -3.18 -7.19
CA TYR A 93 14.32 -4.49 -6.70
C TYR A 93 13.19 -5.53 -6.58
N ARG A 94 11.94 -5.11 -6.50
CA ARG A 94 10.78 -6.01 -6.28
C ARG A 94 9.94 -6.26 -7.53
N THR A 95 10.25 -5.58 -8.62
CA THR A 95 9.52 -5.69 -9.89
C THR A 95 10.49 -5.99 -11.04
N ASN A 96 9.97 -6.12 -12.25
CA ASN A 96 10.79 -6.26 -13.46
C ASN A 96 10.99 -4.92 -14.19
N LEU A 97 10.71 -3.80 -13.52
CA LEU A 97 10.91 -2.46 -14.10
C LEU A 97 12.39 -2.11 -14.14
N THR A 98 12.80 -1.32 -15.14
CA THR A 98 14.13 -0.68 -15.11
C THR A 98 14.19 0.36 -13.99
N ALA A 99 15.41 0.75 -13.59
CA ALA A 99 15.58 1.84 -12.61
C ALA A 99 14.85 3.12 -13.04
N GLU A 100 14.94 3.49 -14.33
CA GLU A 100 14.23 4.65 -14.88
C GLU A 100 12.70 4.49 -14.83
N GLN A 101 12.17 3.30 -15.09
CA GLN A 101 10.73 3.05 -14.98
C GLN A 101 10.25 3.09 -13.52
N ALA A 102 11.02 2.55 -12.59
CA ALA A 102 10.71 2.59 -11.16
C ALA A 102 10.70 4.03 -10.63
N ALA A 103 11.72 4.81 -10.98
CA ALA A 103 11.81 6.24 -10.72
C ALA A 103 10.61 7.00 -11.30
N PHE A 104 10.29 6.74 -12.57
CA PHE A 104 9.13 7.36 -13.23
C PHE A 104 7.81 6.99 -12.55
N GLN A 105 7.63 5.76 -12.08
CA GLN A 105 6.42 5.35 -11.37
C GLN A 105 6.21 6.18 -10.10
N VAL A 106 7.28 6.44 -9.34
CA VAL A 106 7.25 7.27 -8.13
C VAL A 106 6.99 8.73 -8.49
N ALA A 107 7.70 9.28 -9.48
CA ALA A 107 7.53 10.65 -9.93
C ALA A 107 6.10 10.91 -10.44
N ALA A 108 5.53 9.99 -11.23
CA ALA A 108 4.15 10.09 -11.71
C ALA A 108 3.13 10.00 -10.56
N ALA A 109 3.39 9.19 -9.54
CA ALA A 109 2.52 9.10 -8.37
C ALA A 109 2.49 10.42 -7.58
N ILE A 110 3.68 11.03 -7.37
CA ILE A 110 3.79 12.35 -6.76
C ILE A 110 3.07 13.39 -7.61
N TYR A 111 3.33 13.43 -8.92
CA TYR A 111 2.72 14.41 -9.82
C TYR A 111 1.19 14.39 -9.81
N VAL A 112 0.58 13.20 -9.76
CA VAL A 112 -0.88 13.05 -9.81
C VAL A 112 -1.54 13.20 -8.44
N TYR A 113 -1.06 12.49 -7.42
CA TYR A 113 -1.75 12.40 -6.13
C TYR A 113 -1.15 13.28 -5.02
N ALA A 114 0.03 13.85 -5.26
CA ALA A 114 0.67 14.82 -4.38
C ALA A 114 1.29 16.01 -5.14
N PRO A 115 0.46 16.80 -5.86
CA PRO A 115 0.95 17.95 -6.62
C PRO A 115 1.67 18.99 -5.74
N ASP A 116 1.35 19.06 -4.45
CA ASP A 116 2.03 19.87 -3.44
C ASP A 116 3.48 19.42 -3.16
N MET A 117 3.83 18.19 -3.53
CA MET A 117 5.13 17.55 -3.31
C MET A 117 5.96 17.44 -4.60
N VAL A 118 5.57 18.06 -5.71
CA VAL A 118 6.32 17.97 -6.99
C VAL A 118 7.77 18.43 -6.86
N TRP A 119 8.07 19.36 -5.97
CA TRP A 119 9.44 19.79 -5.65
C TRP A 119 10.35 18.63 -5.25
N VAL A 120 9.81 17.53 -4.72
CA VAL A 120 10.56 16.32 -4.37
C VAL A 120 11.18 15.67 -5.60
N VAL A 121 10.45 15.66 -6.73
CA VAL A 121 10.96 15.09 -7.99
C VAL A 121 12.10 15.94 -8.56
N GLU A 122 12.08 17.24 -8.32
CA GLU A 122 13.14 18.17 -8.77
C GLU A 122 14.39 18.08 -7.91
N ASP A 123 14.22 17.86 -6.59
CA ASP A 123 15.30 17.79 -5.60
C ASP A 123 15.88 16.37 -5.45
N THR A 124 15.24 15.37 -6.06
CA THR A 124 15.70 13.98 -6.06
C THR A 124 16.21 13.58 -7.45
N ALA A 125 17.42 13.01 -7.53
CA ALA A 125 17.90 12.36 -8.74
C ALA A 125 17.27 10.97 -8.88
N LEU A 126 15.94 10.93 -9.08
CA LEU A 126 15.17 9.73 -9.40
C LEU A 126 15.63 9.14 -10.74
#